data_AF-A0A947NLD0-F1
#
_entry.id   AF-A0A947NLD0-F1
#
_cell.length_a   1.000
_cell.length_b   1.000
_cell.length_c   1.000
_cell.angle_alpha   90.00
_cell.angle_beta   90.00
_cell.angle_gamma   90.00
#
_symmetry.space_group_name_H-M   'P 1'
#
loop_
_entity.id
_entity.type
_entity.pdbx_description
1 polymer ?
#
loop_
_entity_poly.entity_id
_entity_poly.type
_entity_poly.pdbx_seq_one_letter_code
_entity_poly.pdbx_strand_id
1 'polypeptide(L)'
;MSKAMFALSADPIHFGHINTIERAAKLFDQVHVAVGINETKKYLFNIYERLELIRQATSHIKNIEVSAFEGLLVDYAVLNGINVIVKSVRNQEDYQYEKNLYSVGKSQVSGIETLILFSDPRYENVSSSVVKALEQLKGFIHEFVPLCVKQALEKRISGHRIIGVTGGIGCGKSYITKKLRETIGLKTINIDFDNLVHEIYTQRLQPYYNQVRRNIVAEFGDDIIIHADMCLIDSHILGEKIFHNPEAMNKLYKLLDEALFMLYREKLQKNKDCIILLNCAYLLGNKISNFNLSYLCNNNIILVETSPSEQHERLRSRSLTDTQIEERINTQFTSGELQKRIQDQIKKDGHGELITFNNTRTSDDEFHTLAELIRRYWWWK
;
A
#
# COMPACT_ATOMS: atom_id res chain seq x y z
N MET A 1 -7.05 39.08 0.86
CA MET A 1 -6.88 37.63 0.91
C MET A 1 -5.50 37.31 0.36
N SER A 2 -4.64 36.71 1.16
CA SER A 2 -3.26 36.37 0.80
C SER A 2 -3.25 35.12 -0.09
N LYS A 3 -2.61 35.21 -1.26
CA LYS A 3 -2.47 34.11 -2.21
C LYS A 3 -1.02 33.75 -2.44
N ALA A 4 -0.74 32.46 -2.44
CA ALA A 4 0.56 31.94 -2.84
C ALA A 4 0.41 30.84 -3.89
N MET A 5 1.50 30.51 -4.57
CA MET A 5 1.58 29.29 -5.38
C MET A 5 2.69 28.37 -4.90
N PHE A 6 2.52 27.07 -5.09
CA PHE A 6 3.58 26.08 -5.05
C PHE A 6 3.63 25.37 -6.39
N ALA A 7 4.71 25.56 -7.13
CA ALA A 7 4.86 25.02 -8.47
C ALA A 7 5.74 23.77 -8.49
N LEU A 8 5.28 22.72 -9.17
CA LEU A 8 5.95 21.43 -9.21
C LEU A 8 5.65 20.65 -10.49
N SER A 9 6.46 19.62 -10.77
CA SER A 9 6.19 18.68 -11.85
C SER A 9 5.27 17.52 -11.45
N ALA A 10 5.29 17.11 -10.17
CA ALA A 10 4.41 16.09 -9.58
C ALA A 10 4.26 14.78 -10.38
N ASP A 11 5.37 14.12 -10.75
CA ASP A 11 5.35 12.89 -11.56
C ASP A 11 6.01 11.67 -10.86
N PRO A 12 5.39 11.13 -9.79
CA PRO A 12 4.15 11.59 -9.16
C PRO A 12 4.39 12.53 -7.95
N ILE A 13 3.30 13.05 -7.37
CA ILE A 13 3.31 13.70 -6.04
C ILE A 13 3.78 12.70 -4.95
N HIS A 14 4.41 13.20 -3.88
CA HIS A 14 4.94 12.40 -2.77
C HIS A 14 4.85 13.18 -1.46
N PHE A 15 5.14 12.55 -0.31
CA PHE A 15 4.94 13.18 1.01
C PHE A 15 5.73 14.47 1.21
N GLY A 16 6.95 14.59 0.65
CA GLY A 16 7.68 15.87 0.66
C GLY A 16 6.93 17.04 -0.01
N HIS A 17 6.28 16.80 -1.15
CA HIS A 17 5.43 17.79 -1.80
C HIS A 17 4.21 18.13 -0.94
N ILE A 18 3.52 17.11 -0.43
CA ILE A 18 2.31 17.25 0.39
C ILE A 18 2.62 18.06 1.65
N ASN A 19 3.72 17.77 2.34
CA ASN A 19 4.17 18.53 3.50
C ASN A 19 4.39 20.01 3.19
N THR A 20 4.97 20.33 2.02
CA THR A 20 5.16 21.71 1.59
C THR A 20 3.82 22.40 1.34
N ILE A 21 2.87 21.72 0.68
CA ILE A 21 1.52 22.22 0.43
C ILE A 21 0.78 22.47 1.75
N GLU A 22 0.82 21.54 2.70
CA GLU A 22 0.20 21.67 4.03
C GLU A 22 0.76 22.86 4.81
N ARG A 23 2.07 23.10 4.73
CA ARG A 23 2.72 24.23 5.40
C ARG A 23 2.36 25.55 4.74
N ALA A 24 2.35 25.61 3.41
CA ALA A 24 1.88 26.79 2.68
C ALA A 24 0.41 27.10 3.01
N ALA A 25 -0.45 26.07 3.06
CA ALA A 25 -1.87 26.20 3.38
C ALA A 25 -2.15 26.77 4.78
N LYS A 26 -1.19 26.67 5.72
CA LYS A 26 -1.27 27.30 7.04
C LYS A 26 -0.83 28.78 7.05
N LEU A 27 -0.10 29.22 6.04
CA LEU A 27 0.49 30.56 5.95
C LEU A 27 -0.31 31.51 5.06
N PHE A 28 -1.13 30.98 4.14
CA PHE A 28 -1.87 31.75 3.15
C PHE A 28 -3.36 31.39 3.16
N ASP A 29 -4.20 32.36 2.81
CA ASP A 29 -5.64 32.15 2.71
C ASP A 29 -5.99 31.21 1.54
N GLN A 30 -5.21 31.24 0.45
CA GLN A 30 -5.35 30.34 -0.71
C GLN A 30 -3.98 29.96 -1.29
N VAL A 31 -3.78 28.68 -1.61
CA VAL A 31 -2.55 28.17 -2.25
C VAL A 31 -2.86 27.53 -3.60
N HIS A 32 -2.27 28.06 -4.68
CA HIS A 32 -2.32 27.45 -6.00
C HIS A 32 -1.23 26.39 -6.13
N VAL A 33 -1.62 25.12 -6.23
CA VAL A 33 -0.71 24.01 -6.55
C VAL A 33 -0.64 23.91 -8.07
N ALA A 34 0.38 24.54 -8.66
CA ALA A 34 0.52 24.76 -10.09
C ALA A 34 1.44 23.72 -10.74
N VAL A 35 0.89 22.92 -11.65
CA VAL A 35 1.63 21.87 -12.36
C VAL A 35 2.12 22.38 -13.71
N GLY A 36 3.43 22.51 -13.85
CA GLY A 36 4.02 22.97 -15.10
C GLY A 36 3.93 21.92 -16.21
N ILE A 37 3.47 22.34 -17.39
CA ILE A 37 3.54 21.56 -18.62
C ILE A 37 4.88 21.89 -19.29
N ASN A 38 5.69 20.85 -19.52
CA ASN A 38 6.99 20.99 -20.17
C ASN A 38 7.15 19.85 -21.18
N GLU A 39 7.01 20.18 -22.47
CA GLU A 39 7.05 19.23 -23.58
C GLU A 39 8.39 18.53 -23.74
N THR A 40 9.48 19.13 -23.23
CA THR A 40 10.82 18.51 -23.29
C THR A 40 11.00 17.37 -22.28
N LYS A 41 10.13 17.29 -21.25
CA LYS A 41 10.20 16.26 -20.22
C LYS A 41 9.28 15.09 -20.55
N LYS A 42 9.82 13.87 -20.43
CA LYS A 42 9.03 12.63 -20.47
C LYS A 42 8.43 12.37 -19.09
N TYR A 43 7.14 12.58 -18.95
CA TYR A 43 6.38 12.26 -17.74
C TYR A 43 5.85 10.83 -17.78
N LEU A 44 5.82 10.18 -16.62
CA LEU A 44 5.21 8.86 -16.45
C LEU A 44 3.68 8.96 -16.53
N PHE A 45 3.12 10.00 -15.92
CA PHE A 45 1.70 10.32 -15.92
C PHE A 45 1.40 11.53 -16.81
N ASN A 46 0.30 11.47 -17.56
CA ASN A 46 -0.14 12.63 -18.33
C ASN A 46 -0.60 13.76 -17.40
N ILE A 47 -0.85 14.96 -17.94
CA ILE A 47 -1.20 16.11 -17.09
C ILE A 47 -2.49 15.90 -16.28
N TYR A 48 -3.52 15.30 -16.87
CA TYR A 48 -4.79 15.04 -16.18
C TYR A 48 -4.60 14.07 -15.01
N GLU A 49 -3.82 13.01 -15.22
CA GLU A 49 -3.46 12.04 -14.19
C GLU A 49 -2.67 12.67 -13.05
N ARG A 50 -1.69 13.53 -13.36
CA ARG A 50 -0.92 14.24 -12.33
C ARG A 50 -1.80 15.16 -11.49
N LEU A 51 -2.68 15.93 -12.12
CA LEU A 51 -3.64 16.79 -11.40
C LEU A 51 -4.57 15.97 -10.50
N GLU A 52 -5.07 14.85 -11.02
CA GLU A 52 -5.97 13.98 -10.25
C GLU A 52 -5.28 13.34 -9.06
N LEU A 53 -4.05 12.84 -9.23
CA LEU A 53 -3.25 12.30 -8.14
C LEU A 53 -2.97 13.35 -7.06
N ILE A 54 -2.69 14.59 -7.43
CA ILE A 54 -2.53 15.69 -6.48
C ILE A 54 -3.85 15.88 -5.72
N ARG A 55 -4.98 16.06 -6.41
CA ARG A 55 -6.29 16.29 -5.78
C ARG A 55 -6.65 15.20 -4.78
N GLN A 56 -6.46 13.93 -5.14
CA GLN A 56 -6.69 12.81 -4.23
C GLN A 56 -5.75 12.85 -3.03
N ALA A 57 -4.45 13.03 -3.27
CA ALA A 57 -3.42 13.07 -2.23
C ALA A 57 -3.51 14.26 -1.27
N THR A 58 -4.18 15.34 -1.67
CA THR A 58 -4.32 16.57 -0.88
C THR A 58 -5.78 16.91 -0.57
N SER A 59 -6.69 15.94 -0.67
CA SER A 59 -8.14 16.14 -0.48
C SER A 59 -8.52 16.65 0.92
N HIS A 60 -7.65 16.44 1.92
CA HIS A 60 -7.81 16.95 3.29
C HIS A 60 -7.47 18.43 3.44
N ILE A 61 -6.83 19.06 2.46
CA ILE A 61 -6.40 20.46 2.50
C ILE A 61 -7.44 21.33 1.79
N LYS A 62 -8.14 22.19 2.53
CA LYS A 62 -9.37 22.85 2.07
C LYS A 62 -9.15 24.11 1.23
N ASN A 63 -8.00 24.77 1.38
CA ASN A 63 -7.73 26.10 0.81
C ASN A 63 -6.68 26.03 -0.32
N ILE A 64 -6.71 24.95 -1.11
CA ILE A 64 -5.82 24.78 -2.26
C ILE A 64 -6.59 24.74 -3.57
N GLU A 65 -5.94 25.20 -4.64
CA GLU A 65 -6.43 25.09 -6.01
C GLU A 65 -5.40 24.36 -6.86
N VAL A 66 -5.78 23.23 -7.47
CA VAL A 66 -4.88 22.40 -8.28
C VAL A 66 -5.14 22.64 -9.76
N SER A 67 -4.16 23.20 -10.45
CA SER A 67 -4.26 23.54 -11.88
C SER A 67 -2.95 23.32 -12.63
N ALA A 68 -3.04 23.23 -13.95
CA ALA A 68 -1.89 23.17 -14.82
C ALA A 68 -1.62 24.55 -15.44
N PHE A 69 -0.38 24.80 -15.84
CA PHE A 69 -0.02 25.99 -16.61
C PHE A 69 1.05 25.69 -17.67
N GLU A 70 1.05 26.54 -18.69
CA GLU A 70 2.07 26.61 -19.75
C GLU A 70 2.71 28.00 -19.74
N GLY A 71 3.96 28.09 -20.21
CA GLY A 71 4.70 29.35 -20.23
C GLY A 71 5.41 29.67 -18.91
N LEU A 72 5.63 30.96 -18.66
CA LEU A 72 6.41 31.42 -17.51
C LEU A 72 5.60 31.33 -16.21
N LEU A 73 6.25 30.84 -15.16
CA LEU A 73 5.66 30.74 -13.83
C LEU A 73 5.18 32.09 -13.27
N VAL A 74 5.95 33.15 -13.56
CA VAL A 74 5.62 34.52 -13.13
C VAL A 74 4.38 35.06 -13.82
N ASP A 75 4.13 34.72 -15.09
CA ASP A 75 2.94 35.16 -15.82
C ASP A 75 1.68 34.50 -15.24
N TYR A 76 1.76 33.20 -14.98
CA TYR A 76 0.69 32.49 -14.27
C TYR A 76 0.41 33.14 -12.90
N ALA A 77 1.45 33.58 -12.19
CA ALA A 77 1.28 34.28 -10.91
C ALA A 77 0.47 35.56 -11.05
N VAL A 78 0.87 36.43 -11.98
CA VAL A 78 0.23 37.73 -12.23
C VAL A 78 -1.22 37.54 -12.62
N LEU A 79 -1.51 36.65 -13.57
CA LEU A 79 -2.86 36.41 -14.09
C LEU A 79 -3.83 35.90 -13.01
N ASN A 80 -3.32 35.25 -11.97
CA ASN A 80 -4.14 34.72 -10.86
C ASN A 80 -4.11 35.61 -9.60
N GLY A 81 -3.44 36.77 -9.66
CA GLY A 81 -3.29 37.68 -8.53
C GLY A 81 -2.49 37.06 -7.38
N ILE A 82 -1.42 36.32 -7.71
CA ILE A 82 -0.54 35.64 -6.77
C ILE A 82 0.75 36.44 -6.63
N ASN A 83 1.10 36.76 -5.38
CA ASN A 83 2.22 37.66 -5.08
C ASN A 83 3.39 36.91 -4.44
N VAL A 84 3.21 35.63 -4.08
CA VAL A 84 4.23 34.81 -3.42
C VAL A 84 4.35 33.45 -4.10
N ILE A 85 5.57 33.09 -4.48
CA ILE A 85 5.95 31.74 -4.90
C ILE A 85 6.56 31.02 -3.71
N VAL A 86 5.91 29.96 -3.23
CA VAL A 86 6.47 29.06 -2.24
C VAL A 86 7.41 28.08 -2.94
N LYS A 87 8.60 27.92 -2.39
CA LYS A 87 9.59 26.93 -2.82
C LYS A 87 10.05 26.11 -1.63
N SER A 88 10.39 24.85 -1.89
CA SER A 88 10.98 23.96 -0.89
C SER A 88 12.42 23.66 -1.27
N VAL A 89 13.32 23.72 -0.29
CA VAL A 89 14.74 23.43 -0.48
C VAL A 89 15.18 22.36 0.51
N ARG A 90 15.98 21.40 0.06
CA ARG A 90 16.48 20.28 0.89
C ARG A 90 17.90 20.51 1.38
N ASN A 91 18.71 21.18 0.57
CA ASN A 91 20.12 21.37 0.81
C ASN A 91 20.61 22.71 0.24
N GLN A 92 21.90 22.98 0.38
CA GLN A 92 22.53 24.20 -0.11
C GLN A 92 22.41 24.38 -1.63
N GLU A 93 22.45 23.28 -2.41
CA GLU A 93 22.35 23.32 -3.87
C GLU A 93 20.94 23.74 -4.34
N ASP A 94 19.89 23.13 -3.78
CA ASP A 94 18.51 23.51 -4.03
C ASP A 94 18.28 25.00 -3.69
N TYR A 95 18.81 25.45 -2.55
CA TYR A 95 18.71 26.85 -2.14
C TYR A 95 19.39 27.80 -3.13
N GLN A 96 20.61 27.47 -3.55
CA GLN A 96 21.34 28.30 -4.50
C GLN A 96 20.64 28.34 -5.87
N TYR A 97 20.08 27.23 -6.30
CA TYR A 97 19.26 27.15 -7.52
C TYR A 97 18.02 28.05 -7.44
N GLU A 98 17.24 27.96 -6.36
CA GLU A 98 16.04 28.77 -6.18
C GLU A 98 16.36 30.27 -6.00
N LYS A 99 17.47 30.61 -5.34
CA LYS A 99 17.97 32.00 -5.26
C LYS A 99 18.28 32.57 -6.64
N ASN A 100 18.92 31.78 -7.51
CA ASN A 100 19.20 32.20 -8.89
C ASN A 100 17.90 32.41 -9.69
N LEU A 101 16.94 31.49 -9.56
CA LEU A 101 15.63 31.62 -10.22
C LEU A 101 14.85 32.85 -9.73
N TYR A 102 14.92 33.18 -8.44
CA TYR A 102 14.33 34.40 -7.91
C TYR A 102 14.93 35.65 -8.57
N SER A 103 16.26 35.73 -8.68
CA SER A 103 16.94 36.86 -9.34
C SER A 103 16.54 37.00 -10.81
N VAL A 104 16.44 35.89 -11.55
CA VAL A 104 15.98 35.90 -12.95
C VAL A 104 14.49 36.28 -13.04
N GLY A 105 13.64 35.73 -12.17
CA GLY A 105 12.22 36.06 -12.13
C GLY A 105 11.96 37.54 -11.86
N LYS A 106 12.74 38.16 -10.95
CA LYS A 106 12.68 39.60 -10.68
C LYS A 106 12.98 40.46 -11.90
N SER A 107 13.78 39.97 -12.85
CA SER A 107 14.05 40.70 -14.08
C SER A 107 12.92 40.61 -15.11
N GLN A 108 11.97 39.67 -14.94
CA GLN A 108 10.85 39.47 -15.86
C GLN A 108 9.59 40.22 -15.39
N VAL A 109 9.30 40.22 -14.08
CA VAL A 109 8.12 40.87 -13.50
C VAL A 109 8.43 41.42 -12.10
N SER A 110 8.14 42.70 -11.86
CA SER A 110 8.30 43.33 -10.55
C SER A 110 7.12 43.02 -9.62
N GLY A 111 7.40 42.55 -8.39
CA GLY A 111 6.41 42.48 -7.30
C GLY A 111 6.02 41.07 -6.83
N ILE A 112 6.56 40.02 -7.44
CA ILE A 112 6.40 38.63 -6.94
C ILE A 112 7.56 38.30 -6.01
N GLU A 113 7.25 37.89 -4.78
CA GLU A 113 8.24 37.43 -3.81
C GLU A 113 8.36 35.90 -3.78
N THR A 114 9.48 35.39 -3.28
CA THR A 114 9.69 33.95 -3.08
C THR A 114 9.84 33.63 -1.60
N LEU A 115 8.98 32.73 -1.10
CA LEU A 115 9.08 32.19 0.25
C LEU A 115 9.76 30.82 0.19
N ILE A 116 10.95 30.73 0.78
CA ILE A 116 11.66 29.46 0.95
C ILE A 116 11.18 28.76 2.23
N LEU A 117 10.76 27.50 2.09
CA LEU A 117 10.54 26.58 3.19
C LEU A 117 11.63 25.51 3.17
N PHE A 118 12.31 25.30 4.29
CA PHE A 118 13.21 24.16 4.44
C PHE A 118 12.40 22.87 4.48
N SER A 119 12.83 21.85 3.75
CA SER A 119 12.18 20.53 3.76
C SER A 119 12.16 19.95 5.17
N ASP A 120 11.10 19.20 5.48
CA ASP A 120 11.08 18.39 6.70
C ASP A 120 12.13 17.28 6.57
N PRO A 121 13.03 17.08 7.54
CA PRO A 121 14.08 16.07 7.48
C PRO A 121 13.56 14.66 7.19
N ARG A 122 12.32 14.36 7.57
CA ARG A 122 11.65 13.08 7.28
C ARG A 122 11.45 12.82 5.79
N TYR A 123 11.46 13.86 4.95
CA TYR A 123 11.18 13.77 3.52
C TYR A 123 12.33 14.24 2.61
N GLU A 124 13.49 14.61 3.16
CA GLU A 124 14.62 15.16 2.39
C GLU A 124 15.09 14.23 1.27
N ASN A 125 15.13 12.92 1.53
CA ASN A 125 15.61 11.91 0.59
C ASN A 125 14.54 11.40 -0.38
N VAL A 126 13.32 11.95 -0.32
CA VAL A 126 12.20 11.50 -1.15
C VAL A 126 12.15 12.32 -2.42
N SER A 127 12.22 11.64 -3.57
CA SER A 127 11.97 12.26 -4.88
C SER A 127 11.12 11.35 -5.75
N SER A 128 10.37 11.93 -6.68
CA SER A 128 9.56 11.15 -7.64
C SER A 128 10.40 10.14 -8.43
N SER A 129 11.67 10.45 -8.74
CA SER A 129 12.59 9.53 -9.41
C SER A 129 12.96 8.33 -8.52
N VAL A 130 13.26 8.56 -7.25
CA VAL A 130 13.56 7.50 -6.27
C VAL A 130 12.33 6.59 -6.09
N VAL A 131 11.15 7.17 -5.93
CA VAL A 131 9.90 6.41 -5.79
C VAL A 131 9.65 5.52 -7.01
N LYS A 132 9.83 6.06 -8.23
CA LYS A 132 9.69 5.27 -9.47
C LYS A 132 10.70 4.13 -9.57
N ALA A 133 11.96 4.38 -9.18
CA ALA A 133 13.01 3.36 -9.18
C ALA A 133 12.72 2.23 -8.17
N LEU A 134 12.24 2.58 -6.96
CA LEU A 134 11.82 1.61 -5.96
C LEU A 134 10.68 0.73 -6.50
N GLU A 135 9.64 1.32 -7.08
CA GLU A 135 8.52 0.56 -7.65
C GLU A 135 8.97 -0.39 -8.77
N GLN A 136 9.88 0.03 -9.64
CA GLN A 136 10.44 -0.84 -10.68
C GLN A 136 11.04 -2.13 -10.08
N LEU A 137 11.73 -1.98 -8.95
CA LEU A 137 12.36 -3.09 -8.21
C LEU A 137 11.42 -3.78 -7.21
N LYS A 138 10.13 -3.40 -7.16
CA LYS A 138 9.13 -3.88 -6.19
C LYS A 138 9.49 -3.56 -4.75
N GLY A 139 10.21 -2.46 -4.54
CA GLY A 139 10.43 -1.88 -3.22
C GLY A 139 9.14 -1.34 -2.61
N PHE A 140 9.12 -1.19 -1.30
CA PHE A 140 7.99 -0.61 -0.61
C PHE A 140 7.98 0.91 -0.75
N ILE A 141 6.92 1.45 -1.36
CA ILE A 141 6.77 2.90 -1.60
C ILE A 141 5.70 3.58 -0.73
N HIS A 142 4.97 2.83 0.11
CA HIS A 142 3.87 3.33 0.94
C HIS A 142 4.31 4.36 2.00
N GLU A 143 5.60 4.37 2.38
CA GLU A 143 6.18 5.37 3.28
C GLU A 143 6.62 6.66 2.56
N PHE A 144 6.57 6.67 1.22
CA PHE A 144 7.02 7.80 0.40
C PHE A 144 5.87 8.52 -0.31
N VAL A 145 4.78 7.81 -0.58
CA VAL A 145 3.60 8.33 -1.28
C VAL A 145 2.30 7.83 -0.64
N PRO A 146 1.19 8.60 -0.75
CA PRO A 146 -0.14 8.12 -0.39
C PRO A 146 -0.53 6.86 -1.18
N LEU A 147 -1.44 6.05 -0.63
CA LEU A 147 -1.86 4.78 -1.25
C LEU A 147 -2.51 4.96 -2.64
N CYS A 148 -3.19 6.08 -2.90
CA CYS A 148 -3.73 6.38 -4.23
C CYS A 148 -2.61 6.51 -5.28
N VAL A 149 -1.50 7.15 -4.91
CA VAL A 149 -0.31 7.31 -5.77
C VAL A 149 0.44 5.98 -5.90
N LYS A 150 0.59 5.23 -4.80
CA LYS A 150 1.19 3.88 -4.83
C LYS A 150 0.44 2.99 -5.82
N GLN A 151 -0.89 2.92 -5.72
CA GLN A 151 -1.71 2.13 -6.63
C GLN A 151 -1.52 2.56 -8.10
N ALA A 152 -1.47 3.86 -8.38
CA ALA A 152 -1.24 4.36 -9.72
C ALA A 152 0.14 3.97 -10.28
N LEU A 153 1.17 4.00 -9.44
CA LEU A 153 2.53 3.56 -9.79
C LEU A 153 2.60 2.05 -10.06
N GLU A 154 2.03 1.23 -9.18
CA GLU A 154 1.95 -0.23 -9.33
C GLU A 154 1.26 -0.60 -10.65
N LYS A 155 0.16 0.08 -10.98
CA LYS A 155 -0.56 -0.10 -12.25
C LYS A 155 0.30 0.31 -13.45
N ARG A 156 0.93 1.49 -13.40
CA ARG A 156 1.66 2.09 -14.55
C ARG A 156 3.01 1.43 -14.83
N ILE A 157 3.74 1.02 -13.79
CA ILE A 157 5.10 0.48 -13.92
C ILE A 157 5.09 -1.05 -13.99
N SER A 158 4.21 -1.69 -13.22
CA SER A 158 4.24 -3.14 -13.00
C SER A 158 3.02 -3.86 -13.60
N GLY A 159 1.98 -3.11 -13.97
CA GLY A 159 0.70 -3.66 -14.39
C GLY A 159 -0.06 -4.35 -13.25
N HIS A 160 0.37 -4.15 -12.00
CA HIS A 160 -0.16 -4.83 -10.83
C HIS A 160 -1.47 -4.23 -10.37
N ARG A 161 -2.42 -5.10 -10.01
CA ARG A 161 -3.66 -4.76 -9.32
C ARG A 161 -3.78 -5.68 -8.12
N ILE A 162 -3.42 -5.16 -6.95
CA ILE A 162 -3.28 -5.95 -5.73
C ILE A 162 -4.57 -5.82 -4.90
N ILE A 163 -5.17 -6.96 -4.57
CA ILE A 163 -6.42 -7.06 -3.82
C ILE A 163 -6.17 -8.00 -2.64
N GLY A 164 -6.38 -7.50 -1.43
CA GLY A 164 -6.35 -8.32 -0.22
C GLY A 164 -7.59 -9.20 -0.14
N VAL A 165 -7.42 -10.48 0.16
CA VAL A 165 -8.52 -11.40 0.45
C VAL A 165 -8.41 -11.82 1.91
N THR A 166 -9.39 -11.45 2.72
CA THR A 166 -9.42 -11.74 4.15
C THR A 166 -10.79 -12.24 4.60
N GLY A 167 -10.88 -12.77 5.81
CA GLY A 167 -12.10 -13.33 6.39
C GLY A 167 -11.78 -14.43 7.39
N GLY A 168 -12.81 -14.86 8.14
CA GLY A 168 -12.66 -15.88 9.18
C GLY A 168 -12.10 -17.22 8.67
N ILE A 169 -11.60 -18.04 9.57
CA ILE A 169 -11.17 -19.40 9.23
C ILE A 169 -12.36 -20.20 8.65
N GLY A 170 -12.15 -20.97 7.60
CA GLY A 170 -13.24 -21.75 6.98
C GLY A 170 -14.21 -20.96 6.08
N CYS A 171 -14.06 -19.63 5.92
CA CYS A 171 -14.96 -18.85 5.06
C CYS A 171 -14.80 -19.12 3.54
N GLY A 172 -13.75 -19.85 3.14
CA GLY A 172 -13.55 -20.28 1.75
C GLY A 172 -12.72 -19.33 0.89
N LYS A 173 -11.83 -18.53 1.48
CA LYS A 173 -10.87 -17.66 0.76
C LYS A 173 -10.18 -18.35 -0.41
N SER A 174 -9.63 -19.56 -0.19
CA SER A 174 -8.94 -20.33 -1.23
C SER A 174 -9.86 -20.73 -2.38
N TYR A 175 -11.13 -21.05 -2.08
CA TYR A 175 -12.14 -21.37 -3.09
C TYR A 175 -12.49 -20.14 -3.95
N ILE A 176 -12.76 -19.01 -3.32
CA ILE A 176 -13.06 -17.75 -4.03
C ILE A 176 -11.87 -17.31 -4.88
N THR A 177 -10.67 -17.39 -4.34
CA THR A 177 -9.44 -17.06 -5.07
C THR A 177 -9.30 -17.92 -6.33
N LYS A 178 -9.61 -19.22 -6.25
CA LYS A 178 -9.62 -20.11 -7.40
C LYS A 178 -10.69 -19.71 -8.42
N LYS A 179 -11.94 -19.53 -7.99
CA LYS A 179 -13.05 -19.13 -8.86
C LYS A 179 -12.81 -17.78 -9.54
N LEU A 180 -12.34 -16.79 -8.79
CA LEU A 180 -11.98 -15.48 -9.35
C LEU A 180 -10.92 -15.58 -10.44
N ARG A 181 -9.90 -16.46 -10.28
CA ARG A 181 -8.90 -16.67 -11.34
C ARG A 181 -9.52 -17.20 -12.64
N GLU A 182 -10.59 -17.97 -12.56
CA GLU A 182 -11.32 -18.54 -13.70
C GLU A 182 -12.25 -17.49 -14.34
N THR A 183 -12.88 -16.61 -13.55
CA THR A 183 -13.92 -15.67 -14.01
C THR A 183 -13.39 -14.29 -14.44
N ILE A 184 -12.28 -13.81 -13.88
CA ILE A 184 -11.80 -12.43 -14.05
C ILE A 184 -11.30 -12.14 -15.48
N GLY A 185 -10.86 -13.16 -16.23
CA GLY A 185 -10.43 -13.01 -17.62
C GLY A 185 -9.09 -12.27 -17.82
N LEU A 186 -8.37 -11.99 -16.74
CA LEU A 186 -7.00 -11.47 -16.74
C LEU A 186 -6.08 -12.43 -15.98
N LYS A 187 -4.78 -12.39 -16.31
CA LYS A 187 -3.76 -13.15 -15.56
C LYS A 187 -3.91 -12.82 -14.07
N THR A 188 -4.27 -13.83 -13.28
CA THR A 188 -4.56 -13.66 -11.85
C THR A 188 -3.73 -14.66 -11.06
N ILE A 189 -3.08 -14.16 -10.01
CA ILE A 189 -2.12 -14.91 -9.21
C ILE A 189 -2.50 -14.79 -7.76
N ASN A 190 -2.45 -15.92 -7.06
CA ASN A 190 -2.58 -15.93 -5.61
C ASN A 190 -1.19 -15.84 -4.98
N ILE A 191 -1.00 -14.86 -4.10
CA ILE A 191 0.14 -14.84 -3.18
C ILE A 191 -0.42 -15.10 -1.80
N ASP A 192 -0.12 -16.29 -1.28
CA ASP A 192 -0.59 -16.76 0.02
C ASP A 192 0.55 -16.69 1.04
N PHE A 193 0.37 -15.87 2.08
CA PHE A 193 1.40 -15.64 3.08
C PHE A 193 1.71 -16.90 3.89
N ASP A 194 0.72 -17.77 4.12
CA ASP A 194 0.96 -19.04 4.83
C ASP A 194 1.89 -19.94 4.01
N ASN A 195 1.75 -19.93 2.68
CA ASN A 195 2.66 -20.64 1.79
C ASN A 195 4.06 -20.02 1.76
N LEU A 196 4.18 -18.68 1.81
CA LEU A 196 5.49 -18.02 1.88
C LEU A 196 6.23 -18.36 3.18
N VAL A 197 5.52 -18.43 4.31
CA VAL A 197 6.08 -18.88 5.58
C VAL A 197 6.54 -20.34 5.49
N HIS A 198 5.73 -21.21 4.89
CA HIS A 198 6.13 -22.59 4.67
C HIS A 198 7.36 -22.72 3.77
N GLU A 199 7.47 -21.91 2.69
CA GLU A 199 8.67 -21.84 1.87
C GLU A 199 9.92 -21.51 2.70
N ILE A 200 9.81 -20.56 3.65
CA ILE A 200 10.91 -20.19 4.56
C ILE A 200 11.31 -21.38 5.45
N TYR A 201 10.34 -22.10 6.00
CA TYR A 201 10.58 -23.22 6.92
C TYR A 201 11.26 -24.42 6.26
N THR A 202 10.86 -24.77 5.03
CA THR A 202 11.24 -26.07 4.45
C THR A 202 11.93 -26.01 3.09
N GLN A 203 11.79 -24.93 2.32
CA GLN A 203 12.18 -24.91 0.90
C GLN A 203 13.35 -23.97 0.58
N ARG A 204 13.50 -22.86 1.32
CA ARG A 204 14.50 -21.83 1.03
C ARG A 204 15.85 -22.15 1.68
N LEU A 205 16.82 -22.58 0.88
CA LEU A 205 18.12 -23.07 1.34
C LEU A 205 19.23 -22.01 1.41
N GLN A 206 18.96 -20.77 0.98
CA GLN A 206 19.98 -19.72 0.99
C GLN A 206 20.40 -19.35 2.44
N PRO A 207 21.66 -18.90 2.66
CA PRO A 207 22.20 -18.66 4.01
C PRO A 207 21.33 -17.76 4.89
N TYR A 208 20.73 -16.72 4.30
CA TYR A 208 19.84 -15.81 5.01
C TYR A 208 18.60 -16.53 5.59
N TYR A 209 17.92 -17.37 4.81
CA TYR A 209 16.76 -18.12 5.31
C TYR A 209 17.17 -19.18 6.35
N ASN A 210 18.36 -19.77 6.23
CA ASN A 210 18.90 -20.66 7.27
C ASN A 210 19.10 -19.89 8.59
N GLN A 211 19.65 -18.68 8.53
CA GLN A 211 19.80 -17.82 9.73
C GLN A 211 18.44 -17.48 10.35
N VAL A 212 17.44 -17.12 9.54
CA VAL A 212 16.08 -16.85 10.02
C VAL A 212 15.53 -18.07 10.76
N ARG A 213 15.66 -19.28 10.20
CA ARG A 213 15.22 -20.51 10.86
C ARG A 213 15.95 -20.79 12.17
N ARG A 214 17.28 -20.57 12.21
CA ARG A 214 18.06 -20.69 13.45
C ARG A 214 17.58 -19.73 14.53
N ASN A 215 17.23 -18.49 14.18
CA ASN A 215 16.69 -17.52 15.14
C ASN A 215 15.32 -17.97 15.67
N ILE A 216 14.47 -18.55 14.83
CA ILE A 216 13.18 -19.13 15.25
C ILE A 216 13.41 -20.30 16.20
N VAL A 217 14.33 -21.21 15.87
CA VAL A 217 14.70 -22.33 16.75
C VAL A 217 15.24 -21.82 18.10
N ALA A 218 16.10 -20.81 18.10
CA ALA A 218 16.63 -20.23 19.33
C ALA A 218 15.54 -19.64 20.25
N GLU A 219 14.44 -19.11 19.67
CA GLU A 219 13.32 -18.57 20.44
C GLU A 219 12.34 -19.65 20.90
N PHE A 220 12.08 -20.66 20.07
CA PHE A 220 10.97 -21.62 20.30
C PHE A 220 11.41 -23.04 20.67
N GLY A 221 12.71 -23.31 20.69
CA GLY A 221 13.31 -24.59 21.07
C GLY A 221 13.67 -25.50 19.89
N ASP A 222 14.61 -26.40 20.12
CA ASP A 222 15.18 -27.32 19.12
C ASP A 222 14.20 -28.43 18.69
N ASP A 223 13.15 -28.68 19.47
CA ASP A 223 12.13 -29.70 19.21
C ASP A 223 11.28 -29.41 17.95
N ILE A 224 11.38 -28.21 17.40
CA ILE A 224 10.73 -27.84 16.12
C ILE A 224 11.58 -28.22 14.90
N ILE A 225 12.78 -28.78 15.05
CA ILE A 225 13.66 -29.11 13.92
C ILE A 225 13.28 -30.46 13.30
N ILE A 226 13.04 -30.46 11.99
CA ILE A 226 12.85 -31.70 11.20
C ILE A 226 14.18 -32.18 10.60
N HIS A 227 15.06 -31.26 10.22
CA HIS A 227 16.36 -31.59 9.61
C HIS A 227 17.47 -30.74 10.21
N ALA A 228 18.38 -31.39 10.95
CA ALA A 228 19.42 -30.71 11.73
C ALA A 228 20.34 -29.84 10.89
N ASP A 229 20.94 -30.38 9.81
CA ASP A 229 21.95 -29.63 9.03
C ASP A 229 21.39 -28.38 8.33
N MET A 230 20.16 -28.49 7.81
CA MET A 230 19.47 -27.42 7.10
C MET A 230 18.59 -26.55 8.00
N CYS A 231 18.47 -26.92 9.29
CA CYS A 231 17.61 -26.31 10.29
C CYS A 231 16.17 -26.12 9.77
N LEU A 232 15.59 -27.15 9.14
CA LEU A 232 14.22 -27.06 8.62
C LEU A 232 13.21 -27.17 9.78
N ILE A 233 12.13 -26.38 9.72
CA ILE A 233 11.18 -26.22 10.83
C ILE A 233 9.89 -27.01 10.58
N ASP A 234 9.41 -27.69 11.63
CA ASP A 234 8.07 -28.27 11.71
C ASP A 234 7.04 -27.20 12.08
N SER A 235 6.22 -26.81 11.11
CA SER A 235 5.13 -25.86 11.33
C SER A 235 4.03 -26.37 12.27
N HIS A 236 3.87 -27.69 12.42
CA HIS A 236 2.87 -28.27 13.31
C HIS A 236 3.29 -28.08 14.77
N ILE A 237 4.51 -28.52 15.11
CA ILE A 237 5.05 -28.40 16.48
C ILE A 237 5.20 -26.92 16.86
N LEU A 238 5.73 -26.08 15.96
CA LEU A 238 5.79 -24.65 16.19
C LEU A 238 4.39 -24.04 16.37
N GLY A 239 3.41 -24.50 15.59
CA GLY A 239 2.01 -24.11 15.68
C GLY A 239 1.42 -24.32 17.06
N GLU A 240 1.64 -25.48 17.67
CA GLU A 240 1.16 -25.81 19.02
C GLU A 240 1.71 -24.84 20.09
N LYS A 241 2.95 -24.37 19.93
CA LYS A 241 3.60 -23.43 20.86
C LYS A 241 3.08 -22.00 20.73
N ILE A 242 2.75 -21.56 19.52
CA ILE A 242 2.39 -20.15 19.24
C ILE A 242 0.89 -19.89 19.27
N PHE A 243 0.05 -20.90 19.02
CA PHE A 243 -1.37 -20.68 18.72
C PHE A 243 -2.14 -20.01 19.87
N HIS A 244 -1.82 -20.35 21.12
CA HIS A 244 -2.42 -19.75 22.32
C HIS A 244 -1.54 -18.66 22.95
N ASN A 245 -0.41 -18.32 22.31
CA ASN A 245 0.53 -17.33 22.83
C ASN A 245 0.66 -16.13 21.87
N PRO A 246 -0.15 -15.08 22.12
CA PRO A 246 -0.05 -13.75 21.54
C PRO A 246 1.36 -13.21 21.29
N GLU A 247 2.18 -13.28 22.33
CA GLU A 247 3.50 -12.69 22.35
C GLU A 247 4.45 -13.52 21.51
N ALA A 248 4.37 -14.85 21.63
CA ALA A 248 5.09 -15.78 20.78
C ALA A 248 4.76 -15.59 19.30
N MET A 249 3.48 -15.42 18.94
CA MET A 249 3.06 -15.14 17.57
C MET A 249 3.67 -13.84 17.06
N ASN A 250 3.62 -12.77 17.84
CA ASN A 250 4.25 -11.49 17.48
C ASN A 250 5.76 -11.59 17.32
N LYS A 251 6.44 -12.35 18.18
CA LYS A 251 7.89 -12.61 18.07
C LYS A 251 8.22 -13.39 16.80
N LEU A 252 7.43 -14.43 16.48
CA LEU A 252 7.61 -15.20 15.25
C LEU A 252 7.49 -14.32 14.00
N TYR A 253 6.45 -13.47 13.91
CA TYR A 253 6.30 -12.57 12.77
C TYR A 253 7.47 -11.60 12.64
N LYS A 254 7.94 -11.01 13.74
CA LYS A 254 9.14 -10.15 13.72
C LYS A 254 10.38 -10.85 13.17
N LEU A 255 10.55 -12.15 13.47
CA LEU A 255 11.65 -12.95 12.93
C LEU A 255 11.48 -13.26 11.44
N LEU A 256 10.23 -13.30 10.95
CA LEU A 256 9.90 -13.65 9.56
C LEU A 256 9.76 -12.45 8.63
N ASP A 257 9.43 -11.26 9.12
CA ASP A 257 8.98 -10.10 8.33
C ASP A 257 9.87 -9.82 7.12
N GLU A 258 11.18 -9.65 7.33
CA GLU A 258 12.11 -9.35 6.25
C GLU A 258 12.17 -10.47 5.20
N ALA A 259 12.23 -11.73 5.63
CA ALA A 259 12.26 -12.90 4.75
C ALA A 259 10.96 -13.05 3.95
N LEU A 260 9.84 -12.81 4.60
CA LEU A 260 8.51 -12.88 4.01
C LEU A 260 8.35 -11.81 2.93
N PHE A 261 8.78 -10.58 3.22
CA PHE A 261 8.77 -9.48 2.24
C PHE A 261 9.75 -9.68 1.09
N MET A 262 10.89 -10.34 1.29
CA MET A 262 11.77 -10.75 0.19
C MET A 262 11.06 -11.70 -0.77
N LEU A 263 10.40 -12.73 -0.23
CA LEU A 263 9.65 -13.68 -1.05
C LEU A 263 8.45 -13.04 -1.74
N TYR A 264 7.71 -12.19 -1.03
CA TYR A 264 6.61 -11.41 -1.62
C TYR A 264 7.07 -10.62 -2.85
N ARG A 265 8.16 -9.85 -2.72
CA ARG A 265 8.75 -9.09 -3.84
C ARG A 265 9.22 -9.98 -4.97
N GLU A 266 9.83 -11.13 -4.67
CA GLU A 266 10.22 -12.13 -5.69
C GLU A 266 9.00 -12.59 -6.51
N LYS A 267 7.86 -12.88 -5.86
CA LYS A 267 6.62 -13.28 -6.55
C LYS A 267 6.07 -12.14 -7.41
N LEU A 268 6.14 -10.90 -6.93
CA LEU A 268 5.75 -9.71 -7.70
C LEU A 268 6.64 -9.50 -8.94
N GLN A 269 7.96 -9.63 -8.80
CA GLN A 269 8.91 -9.44 -9.89
C GLN A 269 8.71 -10.46 -11.01
N LYS A 270 8.42 -11.71 -10.65
CA LYS A 270 8.16 -12.81 -11.61
C LYS A 270 6.87 -12.64 -12.41
N ASN A 271 5.99 -11.73 -11.99
CA ASN A 271 4.65 -11.64 -12.53
C ASN A 271 4.23 -10.20 -12.77
N LYS A 272 4.37 -9.72 -14.00
CA LYS A 272 3.85 -8.41 -14.44
C LYS A 272 2.47 -8.54 -15.06
N ASP A 273 1.79 -7.41 -15.19
CA ASP A 273 0.51 -7.27 -15.90
C ASP A 273 -0.55 -8.27 -15.42
N CYS A 274 -0.73 -8.33 -14.11
CA CYS A 274 -1.61 -9.30 -13.47
C CYS A 274 -2.36 -8.72 -12.28
N ILE A 275 -3.45 -9.39 -11.94
CA ILE A 275 -4.14 -9.22 -10.68
C ILE A 275 -3.48 -10.12 -9.65
N ILE A 276 -3.19 -9.55 -8.49
CA ILE A 276 -2.61 -10.25 -7.36
C ILE A 276 -3.68 -10.33 -6.29
N LEU A 277 -4.13 -11.55 -6.02
CA LEU A 277 -4.96 -11.87 -4.87
C LEU A 277 -4.01 -12.18 -3.71
N LEU A 278 -3.96 -11.27 -2.75
CA LEU A 278 -3.10 -11.35 -1.59
C LEU A 278 -3.87 -12.01 -0.45
N ASN A 279 -3.66 -13.31 -0.24
CA ASN A 279 -4.25 -14.03 0.88
C ASN A 279 -3.32 -13.92 2.09
N CYS A 280 -3.79 -13.20 3.11
CA CYS A 280 -3.10 -13.07 4.38
C CYS A 280 -4.14 -13.18 5.48
N ALA A 281 -4.11 -14.29 6.23
CA ALA A 281 -5.09 -14.55 7.30
C ALA A 281 -5.16 -13.42 8.34
N TYR A 282 -4.04 -12.71 8.54
CA TYR A 282 -3.90 -11.60 9.48
C TYR A 282 -3.54 -10.29 8.76
N LEU A 283 -4.14 -10.03 7.58
CA LEU A 283 -3.90 -8.80 6.82
C LEU A 283 -4.07 -7.51 7.66
N LEU A 284 -4.96 -7.55 8.66
CA LEU A 284 -5.21 -6.47 9.63
C LEU A 284 -4.95 -6.90 11.09
N GLY A 285 -4.13 -7.94 11.26
CA GLY A 285 -3.84 -8.54 12.54
C GLY A 285 -5.00 -9.39 13.05
N ASN A 286 -4.95 -9.71 14.34
CA ASN A 286 -6.05 -10.36 15.09
C ASN A 286 -6.34 -9.56 16.37
N LYS A 287 -7.23 -10.05 17.23
CA LYS A 287 -7.57 -9.39 18.52
C LYS A 287 -6.37 -9.12 19.42
N ILE A 288 -5.22 -9.68 19.05
CA ILE A 288 -4.08 -9.87 19.90
C ILE A 288 -2.76 -9.33 19.28
N SER A 289 -2.75 -9.07 17.98
CA SER A 289 -1.61 -8.55 17.22
C SER A 289 -2.02 -7.35 16.39
N ASN A 290 -1.25 -6.27 16.47
CA ASN A 290 -1.51 -5.01 15.75
C ASN A 290 -0.79 -4.96 14.39
N PHE A 291 -0.48 -6.11 13.82
CA PHE A 291 0.13 -6.19 12.51
C PHE A 291 -0.86 -5.70 11.45
N ASN A 292 -0.45 -4.79 10.57
CA ASN A 292 -1.31 -4.28 9.51
C ASN A 292 -0.53 -4.27 8.20
N LEU A 293 -0.97 -5.10 7.26
CA LEU A 293 -0.42 -5.23 5.91
C LEU A 293 -1.38 -4.75 4.82
N SER A 294 -2.48 -4.08 5.18
CA SER A 294 -3.45 -3.59 4.18
C SER A 294 -2.83 -2.60 3.19
N TYR A 295 -1.74 -1.92 3.55
CA TYR A 295 -0.96 -1.08 2.64
C TYR A 295 -0.38 -1.86 1.45
N LEU A 296 -0.13 -3.17 1.59
CA LEU A 296 0.34 -4.02 0.48
C LEU A 296 -0.69 -4.08 -0.64
N CYS A 297 -1.97 -4.05 -0.31
CA CYS A 297 -3.07 -4.05 -1.28
C CYS A 297 -3.76 -2.68 -1.42
N ASN A 298 -3.12 -1.59 -0.99
CA ASN A 298 -3.69 -0.22 -1.04
C ASN A 298 -5.07 -0.12 -0.36
N ASN A 299 -5.30 -0.92 0.70
CA ASN A 299 -6.59 -1.08 1.36
C ASN A 299 -7.74 -1.56 0.44
N ASN A 300 -7.45 -2.10 -0.74
CA ASN A 300 -8.43 -2.77 -1.60
C ASN A 300 -8.64 -4.20 -1.09
N ILE A 301 -9.76 -4.45 -0.43
CA ILE A 301 -9.98 -5.69 0.32
C ILE A 301 -11.31 -6.33 -0.07
N ILE A 302 -11.27 -7.64 -0.30
CA ILE A 302 -12.44 -8.52 -0.31
C ILE A 302 -12.53 -9.20 1.06
N LEU A 303 -13.59 -8.90 1.81
CA LEU A 303 -13.93 -9.59 3.04
C LEU A 303 -14.88 -10.74 2.73
N VAL A 304 -14.40 -11.96 2.96
CA VAL A 304 -15.15 -13.19 2.71
C VAL A 304 -15.88 -13.61 3.98
N GLU A 305 -17.20 -13.71 3.87
CA GLU A 305 -18.10 -14.15 4.92
C GLU A 305 -18.74 -15.49 4.56
N THR A 306 -19.20 -16.22 5.57
CA THR A 306 -19.99 -17.43 5.38
C THR A 306 -20.88 -17.64 6.61
N SER A 307 -21.95 -18.41 6.47
CA SER A 307 -22.79 -18.77 7.62
C SER A 307 -22.00 -19.60 8.65
N PRO A 308 -22.25 -19.45 9.97
CA PRO A 308 -21.58 -20.25 10.99
C PRO A 308 -21.74 -21.76 10.76
N SER A 309 -22.91 -22.22 10.32
CA SER A 309 -23.15 -23.65 10.03
C SER A 309 -22.23 -24.18 8.94
N GLU A 310 -22.09 -23.48 7.81
CA GLU A 310 -21.15 -23.87 6.75
C GLU A 310 -19.69 -23.73 7.18
N GLN A 311 -19.38 -22.74 8.01
CA GLN A 311 -18.05 -22.56 8.57
C GLN A 311 -17.64 -23.79 9.40
N HIS A 312 -18.51 -24.23 10.32
CA HIS A 312 -18.28 -25.42 11.14
C HIS A 312 -18.16 -26.69 10.27
N GLU A 313 -19.03 -26.87 9.28
CA GLU A 313 -18.98 -28.01 8.37
C GLU A 313 -17.64 -28.08 7.60
N ARG A 314 -17.17 -26.94 7.08
CA ARG A 314 -15.88 -26.83 6.37
C ARG A 314 -14.67 -27.04 7.27
N LEU A 315 -14.78 -26.77 8.56
CA LEU A 315 -13.69 -26.99 9.52
C LEU A 315 -13.67 -28.44 10.02
N ARG A 316 -14.84 -29.05 10.21
CA ARG A 316 -14.96 -30.49 10.52
C ARG A 316 -14.41 -31.36 9.40
N SER A 317 -14.64 -31.00 8.13
CA SER A 317 -14.05 -31.71 6.99
C SER A 317 -12.53 -31.62 6.90
N ARG A 318 -11.89 -30.73 7.69
CA ARG A 318 -10.44 -30.65 7.87
C ARG A 318 -9.92 -31.40 9.09
N SER A 319 -10.74 -32.28 9.68
CA SER A 319 -10.40 -33.11 10.85
C SER A 319 -10.11 -32.33 12.13
N LEU A 320 -10.71 -31.13 12.29
CA LEU A 320 -10.63 -30.36 13.54
C LEU A 320 -11.72 -30.79 14.51
N THR A 321 -11.40 -30.84 15.81
CA THR A 321 -12.40 -31.07 16.87
C THR A 321 -13.26 -29.83 17.10
N ASP A 322 -14.48 -30.00 17.61
CA ASP A 322 -15.38 -28.86 17.88
C ASP A 322 -14.75 -27.85 18.85
N THR A 323 -13.99 -28.30 19.85
CA THR A 323 -13.22 -27.44 20.77
C THR A 323 -12.16 -26.62 20.03
N GLN A 324 -11.37 -27.24 19.15
CA GLN A 324 -10.37 -26.54 18.33
C GLN A 324 -11.00 -25.53 17.37
N ILE A 325 -12.20 -25.82 16.86
CA ILE A 325 -12.95 -24.93 15.98
C ILE A 325 -13.38 -23.67 16.74
N GLU A 326 -14.03 -23.84 17.89
CA GLU A 326 -14.48 -22.72 18.72
C GLU A 326 -13.32 -21.84 19.17
N GLU A 327 -12.20 -22.43 19.57
CA GLU A 327 -10.97 -21.69 19.94
C GLU A 327 -10.40 -20.86 18.78
N ARG A 328 -10.38 -21.43 17.57
CA ARG A 328 -9.93 -20.75 16.35
C ARG A 328 -10.85 -19.61 15.94
N ILE A 329 -12.15 -19.73 16.19
CA ILE A 329 -13.12 -18.67 15.90
C ILE A 329 -13.00 -17.54 16.93
N ASN A 330 -12.87 -17.87 18.22
CA ASN A 330 -12.85 -16.88 19.31
C ASN A 330 -11.62 -15.96 19.31
N THR A 331 -10.47 -16.46 18.82
CA THR A 331 -9.22 -15.68 18.71
C THR A 331 -9.23 -14.71 17.52
N GLN A 332 -10.16 -14.88 16.57
CA GLN A 332 -10.30 -14.01 15.41
C GLN A 332 -11.27 -12.86 15.68
N PHE A 333 -11.12 -11.81 14.89
CA PHE A 333 -12.15 -10.80 14.78
C PHE A 333 -13.40 -11.39 14.12
N THR A 334 -14.56 -11.00 14.63
CA THR A 334 -15.82 -11.19 13.92
C THR A 334 -15.80 -10.44 12.59
N SER A 335 -16.64 -10.83 11.64
CA SER A 335 -16.70 -10.15 10.34
C SER A 335 -17.05 -8.67 10.49
N GLY A 336 -17.93 -8.31 11.42
CA GLY A 336 -18.26 -6.91 11.72
C GLY A 336 -17.09 -6.10 12.29
N GLU A 337 -16.28 -6.70 13.18
CA GLU A 337 -15.05 -6.07 13.68
C GLU A 337 -14.01 -5.88 12.57
N LEU A 338 -13.83 -6.87 11.68
CA LEU A 338 -12.95 -6.76 10.52
C LEU A 338 -13.43 -5.66 9.56
N GLN A 339 -14.71 -5.65 9.22
CA GLN A 339 -15.31 -4.64 8.35
C GLN A 339 -15.06 -3.23 8.89
N LYS A 340 -15.32 -3.01 10.18
CA LYS A 340 -15.08 -1.72 10.83
C LYS A 340 -13.60 -1.32 10.78
N ARG A 341 -12.69 -2.24 11.12
CA ARG A 341 -11.24 -1.99 11.06
C ARG A 341 -10.77 -1.63 9.65
N ILE A 342 -11.25 -2.35 8.63
CA ILE A 342 -10.94 -2.05 7.22
C ILE A 342 -11.41 -0.64 6.87
N GLN A 343 -12.66 -0.30 7.21
CA GLN A 343 -13.25 1.00 6.92
C GLN A 343 -12.52 2.14 7.64
N ASP A 344 -12.16 1.95 8.91
CA ASP A 344 -11.37 2.92 9.68
C ASP A 344 -9.99 3.14 9.06
N GLN A 345 -9.34 2.08 8.56
CA GLN A 345 -8.05 2.17 7.87
C GLN A 345 -8.16 2.86 6.51
N ILE A 346 -9.17 2.54 5.69
CA ILE A 346 -9.46 3.23 4.43
C ILE A 346 -9.67 4.72 4.66
N LYS A 347 -10.45 5.07 5.70
CA LYS A 347 -10.70 6.47 6.07
C LYS A 347 -9.42 7.17 6.53
N LYS A 348 -8.59 6.49 7.32
CA LYS A 348 -7.31 7.03 7.81
C LYS A 348 -6.35 7.33 6.66
N ASP A 349 -6.21 6.43 5.71
CA ASP A 349 -5.27 6.58 4.59
C ASP A 349 -5.86 7.39 3.42
N GLY A 350 -7.16 7.69 3.48
CA GLY A 350 -7.89 8.42 2.44
C GLY A 350 -8.05 7.66 1.12
N HIS A 351 -7.78 6.34 1.11
CA HIS A 351 -7.79 5.51 -0.08
C HIS A 351 -8.01 4.02 0.23
N GLY A 352 -8.73 3.36 -0.66
CA GLY A 352 -9.07 1.93 -0.60
C GLY A 352 -10.55 1.68 -0.82
N GLU A 353 -10.92 0.41 -0.90
CA GLU A 353 -12.31 -0.02 -1.10
C GLU A 353 -12.51 -1.38 -0.42
N LEU A 354 -13.68 -1.57 0.17
CA LEU A 354 -14.07 -2.83 0.79
C LEU A 354 -15.25 -3.44 0.05
N ILE A 355 -15.06 -4.67 -0.44
CA ILE A 355 -16.14 -5.51 -0.96
C ILE A 355 -16.38 -6.65 0.03
N THR A 356 -17.59 -6.76 0.56
CA THR A 356 -18.02 -7.93 1.33
C THR A 356 -18.62 -8.96 0.38
N PHE A 357 -18.19 -10.22 0.49
CA PHE A 357 -18.69 -11.31 -0.33
C PHE A 357 -19.13 -12.49 0.54
N ASN A 358 -20.41 -12.83 0.47
CA ASN A 358 -20.97 -13.95 1.20
C ASN A 358 -20.83 -15.24 0.38
N ASN A 359 -20.03 -16.17 0.90
CA ASN A 359 -19.71 -17.44 0.27
C ASN A 359 -20.63 -18.59 0.72
N THR A 360 -21.89 -18.29 1.03
CA THR A 360 -22.90 -19.26 1.47
C THR A 360 -23.76 -19.64 0.27
N ARG A 361 -23.69 -20.90 -0.18
CA ARG A 361 -24.42 -21.42 -1.36
C ARG A 361 -24.30 -20.56 -2.63
N THR A 362 -23.11 -20.03 -2.88
CA THR A 362 -22.85 -19.06 -3.93
C THR A 362 -22.98 -19.63 -5.34
N SER A 363 -23.66 -18.90 -6.23
CA SER A 363 -23.81 -19.27 -7.64
C SER A 363 -22.65 -18.75 -8.51
N ASP A 364 -22.48 -19.29 -9.73
CA ASP A 364 -21.48 -18.77 -10.65
C ASP A 364 -21.79 -17.30 -11.08
N ASP A 365 -23.06 -16.87 -11.10
CA ASP A 365 -23.46 -15.48 -11.42
C ASP A 365 -22.95 -14.47 -10.38
N GLU A 366 -22.91 -14.86 -9.11
CA GLU A 366 -22.37 -14.01 -8.04
C GLU A 366 -20.85 -13.81 -8.19
N PHE A 367 -20.14 -14.80 -8.70
CA PHE A 367 -18.71 -14.66 -9.03
C PHE A 367 -18.48 -13.73 -10.24
N HIS A 368 -19.37 -13.75 -11.23
CA HIS A 368 -19.33 -12.77 -12.33
C HIS A 368 -19.57 -11.35 -11.82
N THR A 369 -20.55 -11.18 -10.94
CA THR A 369 -20.83 -9.89 -10.29
C THR A 369 -19.62 -9.40 -9.48
N LEU A 370 -19.00 -10.27 -8.68
CA LEU A 370 -17.79 -9.93 -7.93
C LEU A 370 -16.64 -9.55 -8.89
N ALA A 371 -16.45 -10.29 -9.96
CA ALA A 371 -15.44 -9.98 -10.97
C ALA A 371 -15.70 -8.60 -11.60
N GLU A 372 -16.95 -8.26 -11.92
CA GLU A 372 -17.34 -6.95 -12.42
C GLU A 372 -17.07 -5.81 -11.43
N LEU A 373 -17.39 -6.01 -10.15
CA LEU A 373 -17.07 -5.03 -9.10
C LEU A 373 -15.56 -4.82 -8.98
N ILE A 374 -14.78 -5.91 -9.00
CA ILE A 374 -13.32 -5.85 -9.03
C ILE A 374 -12.84 -5.02 -10.22
N ARG A 375 -13.44 -5.20 -11.41
CA ARG A 375 -13.12 -4.36 -12.58
C ARG A 375 -13.40 -2.90 -12.27
N ARG A 376 -14.64 -2.62 -11.85
CA ARG A 376 -15.14 -1.25 -11.63
C ARG A 376 -14.30 -0.47 -10.65
N TYR A 377 -14.01 -1.04 -9.48
CA TYR A 377 -13.33 -0.33 -8.40
C TYR A 377 -11.81 -0.30 -8.56
N TRP A 378 -11.23 -1.36 -9.13
CA TRP A 378 -9.77 -1.55 -9.06
C TRP A 378 -9.08 -1.61 -10.42
N TRP A 379 -9.80 -1.65 -11.54
CA TRP A 379 -9.19 -1.70 -12.89
C TRP A 379 -9.36 -0.40 -13.69
N TRP A 380 -10.49 0.28 -13.55
CA TRP A 380 -10.88 1.40 -14.43
C TRP A 380 -10.59 2.80 -13.88
N LYS A 381 -10.29 2.94 -12.59
CA LYS A 381 -9.69 4.18 -12.05
C LYS A 381 -8.21 4.26 -12.38
#